data_AF-A0A2D5UMZ4-F1
#
_entry.id   AF-A0A2D5UMZ4-F1
#
_cell.length_a   1.000
_cell.length_b   1.000
_cell.length_c   1.000
_cell.angle_alpha   90.00
_cell.angle_beta   90.00
_cell.angle_gamma   90.00
#
_symmetry.space_group_name_H-M   'P 1'
#
loop_
_entity.id
_entity.type
_entity.pdbx_description
1 polymer ?
#
loop_
_entity_poly.entity_id
_entity_poly.type
_entity_poly.pdbx_seq_one_letter_code
_entity_poly.pdbx_strand_id
1 'polypeptide(L)'
;MKTIATIILVSCLIISPGWLSSQTKCKVLIPAISTTYEGKCKKGLANGQGTATGIDTYAGRFRKGVPNGLGTYTWASGAEYIGQWEFGERQGEGVYRFKYNGKDSTLAGIWKEDRYVGPVPATPIIMHSRNVQTYSLLRQSDGNKLTIEFFMNGANNTLIEKVSIISSNGSYQNYGDRLVFNYIMYPCTFKITYVTPNKMLTAKLDAVFEFEIFEPGNWNLRLIN
;
A
#
# COMPACT_ATOMS: atom_id res chain seq x y z
N MET A 1 4.39 -78.18 50.38
CA MET A 1 3.25 -77.29 50.10
C MET A 1 3.72 -75.84 50.17
N LYS A 2 3.37 -75.06 49.15
CA LYS A 2 3.66 -73.62 48.93
C LYS A 2 5.10 -73.26 48.54
N THR A 3 5.41 -72.39 47.58
CA THR A 3 4.80 -71.98 46.30
C THR A 3 5.95 -71.41 45.45
N ILE A 4 5.83 -71.57 44.15
CA ILE A 4 6.69 -71.24 43.00
C ILE A 4 7.37 -69.86 43.03
N ALA A 5 8.65 -69.84 42.64
CA ALA A 5 9.39 -68.66 42.22
C ALA A 5 10.03 -68.93 40.85
N THR A 6 9.52 -68.30 39.79
CA THR A 6 10.30 -68.02 38.57
C THR A 6 9.69 -66.81 37.85
N ILE A 7 10.38 -65.67 37.92
CA ILE A 7 10.09 -64.47 37.14
C ILE A 7 10.78 -64.65 35.78
N ILE A 8 10.01 -64.76 34.71
CA ILE A 8 10.52 -64.71 33.33
C ILE A 8 10.19 -63.32 32.78
N LEU A 9 11.21 -62.46 32.72
CA LEU A 9 11.20 -61.20 31.99
C LEU A 9 11.28 -61.51 30.49
N VAL A 10 10.14 -61.41 29.79
CA VAL A 10 10.11 -61.42 28.32
C VAL A 10 10.31 -59.99 27.83
N SER A 11 11.49 -59.75 27.26
CA SER A 11 11.86 -58.53 26.54
C SER A 11 11.06 -58.40 25.25
N CYS A 12 10.03 -57.55 25.27
CA CYS A 12 9.30 -57.16 24.06
C CYS A 12 9.99 -55.93 23.44
N LEU A 13 10.97 -56.18 22.56
CA LEU A 13 11.53 -55.19 21.64
C LEU A 13 10.51 -54.92 20.53
N ILE A 14 9.64 -53.92 20.72
CA ILE A 14 8.90 -53.31 19.61
C ILE A 14 9.63 -52.04 19.23
N ILE A 15 10.53 -52.17 18.26
CA ILE A 15 11.09 -51.06 17.52
C ILE A 15 9.93 -50.45 16.73
N SER A 16 9.36 -49.35 17.22
CA SER A 16 8.46 -48.55 16.38
C SER A 16 9.29 -47.95 15.24
N PRO A 17 8.84 -48.03 13.98
CA PRO A 17 9.61 -47.51 12.86
C PRO A 17 9.79 -46.01 13.04
N GLY A 18 11.04 -45.56 13.01
CA GLY A 18 11.35 -44.16 12.89
C GLY A 18 10.66 -43.60 11.66
N TRP A 19 9.57 -42.87 11.86
CA TRP A 19 9.18 -41.82 10.94
C TRP A 19 10.20 -40.71 11.12
N LEU A 20 11.40 -40.88 10.53
CA LEU A 20 12.19 -39.73 10.13
C LEU A 20 11.35 -39.04 9.06
N SER A 21 10.45 -38.13 9.48
CA SER A 21 10.07 -37.07 8.58
C SER A 21 11.37 -36.35 8.26
N SER A 22 11.87 -36.49 7.03
CA SER A 22 12.77 -35.50 6.47
C SER A 22 12.04 -34.18 6.61
N GLN A 23 12.34 -33.43 7.69
CA GLN A 23 11.90 -32.05 7.82
C GLN A 23 12.59 -31.34 6.68
N THR A 24 11.88 -31.25 5.55
CA THR A 24 12.36 -30.53 4.38
C THR A 24 12.43 -29.08 4.83
N LYS A 25 13.62 -28.67 5.27
CA LYS A 25 13.89 -27.34 5.78
C LYS A 25 13.43 -26.36 4.72
N CYS A 26 12.52 -25.48 5.10
CA CYS A 26 11.88 -24.59 4.14
C CYS A 26 12.90 -23.59 3.62
N LYS A 27 13.03 -23.52 2.29
CA LYS A 27 14.07 -22.73 1.64
C LYS A 27 13.63 -21.28 1.48
N VAL A 28 14.53 -20.38 1.85
CA VAL A 28 14.50 -18.96 1.50
C VAL A 28 15.46 -18.76 0.33
N LEU A 29 15.04 -17.98 -0.67
CA LEU A 29 15.76 -17.81 -1.93
C LEU A 29 16.63 -16.56 -1.98
N ILE A 30 16.55 -15.69 -0.97
CA ILE A 30 17.43 -14.54 -0.83
C ILE A 30 18.70 -15.00 -0.09
N PRO A 31 19.88 -15.03 -0.73
CA PRO A 31 21.09 -15.62 -0.15
C PRO A 31 21.46 -15.01 1.21
N ALA A 32 21.36 -13.69 1.34
CA ALA A 32 21.74 -12.94 2.54
C ALA A 32 20.94 -13.32 3.81
N ILE A 33 19.74 -13.90 3.66
CA ILE A 33 18.86 -14.31 4.78
C ILE A 33 18.55 -15.82 4.75
N SER A 34 19.35 -16.63 4.05
CA SER A 34 19.01 -18.04 3.76
C SER A 34 19.53 -19.07 4.78
N THR A 35 20.22 -18.66 5.84
CA THR A 35 20.86 -19.57 6.80
C THR A 35 19.85 -20.32 7.65
N THR A 36 18.89 -19.63 8.25
CA THR A 36 17.79 -20.25 8.99
C THR A 36 16.46 -19.61 8.64
N TYR A 37 15.39 -20.40 8.76
CA TYR A 37 14.03 -19.93 8.55
C TYR A 37 13.08 -20.59 9.54
N GLU A 38 12.26 -19.78 10.18
CA GLU A 38 11.16 -20.20 11.03
C GLU A 38 9.88 -19.53 10.53
N GLY A 39 8.87 -20.33 10.17
CA GLY A 39 7.61 -19.78 9.72
C GLY A 39 6.81 -20.72 8.83
N LYS A 40 5.77 -20.16 8.22
CA LYS A 40 4.88 -20.89 7.32
C LYS A 40 5.61 -21.34 6.06
N CYS A 41 5.28 -22.53 5.59
CA CYS A 41 5.99 -23.17 4.50
C CYS A 41 5.02 -23.81 3.52
N LYS A 42 5.33 -23.69 2.22
CA LYS A 42 4.50 -24.27 1.16
C LYS A 42 5.40 -24.78 0.04
N LYS A 43 5.27 -26.07 -0.30
CA LYS A 43 6.07 -26.75 -1.34
C LYS A 43 7.58 -26.59 -1.12
N GLY A 44 8.04 -26.74 0.12
CA GLY A 44 9.46 -26.63 0.48
C GLY A 44 10.05 -25.21 0.46
N LEU A 45 9.23 -24.18 0.23
CA LEU A 45 9.64 -22.78 0.20
C LEU A 45 8.96 -21.99 1.34
N ALA A 46 9.68 -20.98 1.87
CA ALA A 46 9.09 -20.00 2.78
C ALA A 46 7.84 -19.34 2.15
N ASN A 47 6.72 -19.35 2.88
CA ASN A 47 5.44 -18.89 2.35
C ASN A 47 4.46 -18.52 3.47
N GLY A 48 4.02 -17.26 3.52
CA GLY A 48 3.26 -16.71 4.65
C GLY A 48 4.18 -16.02 5.65
N GLN A 49 3.73 -15.83 6.88
CA GLN A 49 4.51 -15.18 7.93
C GLN A 49 5.72 -16.05 8.34
N GLY A 50 6.89 -15.43 8.49
CA GLY A 50 8.07 -16.07 9.07
C GLY A 50 9.23 -15.10 9.30
N THR A 51 10.29 -15.64 9.86
CA THR A 51 11.56 -14.97 10.10
C THR A 51 12.67 -15.77 9.44
N ALA A 52 13.51 -15.09 8.65
CA ALA A 52 14.67 -15.65 8.00
C ALA A 52 15.92 -14.90 8.48
N THR A 53 16.99 -15.64 8.76
CA THR A 53 18.26 -15.07 9.23
C THR A 53 19.42 -15.57 8.37
N GLY A 54 20.45 -14.75 8.25
CA GLY A 54 21.71 -15.07 7.62
C GLY A 54 22.76 -14.00 7.94
N ILE A 55 23.35 -13.42 6.91
CA ILE A 55 24.14 -12.18 7.04
C ILE A 55 23.21 -11.03 7.47
N ASP A 56 22.02 -10.99 6.86
CA ASP A 56 20.95 -10.06 7.18
C ASP A 56 19.81 -10.79 7.91
N THR A 57 18.77 -10.08 8.31
CA THR A 57 17.55 -10.67 8.87
C THR A 57 16.32 -10.11 8.18
N TYR A 58 15.30 -10.94 7.95
CA TYR A 58 13.99 -10.50 7.51
C TYR A 58 12.90 -11.14 8.36
N ALA A 59 11.97 -10.32 8.86
CA ALA A 59 10.78 -10.77 9.56
C ALA A 59 9.54 -10.21 8.85
N GLY A 60 8.69 -11.08 8.32
CA GLY A 60 7.55 -10.63 7.54
C GLY A 60 6.89 -11.73 6.73
N ARG A 61 6.14 -11.30 5.73
CA ARG A 61 5.47 -12.22 4.81
C ARG A 61 6.41 -12.67 3.69
N PHE A 62 6.30 -13.93 3.33
CA PHE A 62 7.01 -14.57 2.22
C PHE A 62 6.02 -15.09 1.17
N ARG A 63 6.45 -15.13 -0.09
CA ARG A 63 5.75 -15.84 -1.17
C ARG A 63 6.78 -16.51 -2.06
N LYS A 64 6.66 -17.83 -2.20
CA LYS A 64 7.58 -18.66 -3.03
C LYS A 64 9.07 -18.45 -2.66
N GLY A 65 9.37 -18.36 -1.36
CA GLY A 65 10.75 -18.30 -0.88
C GLY A 65 11.38 -16.91 -0.81
N VAL A 66 10.68 -15.85 -1.21
CA VAL A 66 11.18 -14.45 -1.15
C VAL A 66 10.24 -13.56 -0.32
N PRO A 67 10.74 -12.44 0.26
CA PRO A 67 9.92 -11.39 0.87
C PRO A 67 8.76 -10.94 -0.04
N ASN A 68 7.55 -10.89 0.51
CA ASN A 68 6.36 -10.47 -0.22
C ASN A 68 5.21 -10.06 0.72
N GLY A 69 4.76 -8.82 0.63
CA GLY A 69 3.83 -8.18 1.56
C GLY A 69 4.57 -7.34 2.60
N LEU A 70 3.97 -7.12 3.77
CA LEU A 70 4.61 -6.33 4.83
C LEU A 70 5.73 -7.12 5.52
N GLY A 71 6.83 -6.45 5.80
CA GLY A 71 7.97 -7.01 6.54
C GLY A 71 9.05 -6.00 6.88
N THR A 72 9.92 -6.41 7.79
CA THR A 72 11.12 -5.68 8.20
C THR A 72 12.35 -6.44 7.73
N TYR A 73 13.23 -5.77 7.00
CA TYR A 73 14.56 -6.26 6.64
C TYR A 73 15.60 -5.47 7.41
N THR A 74 16.51 -6.15 8.08
CA THR A 74 17.62 -5.57 8.84
C THR A 74 18.91 -6.04 8.21
N TRP A 75 19.70 -5.09 7.71
CA TRP A 75 21.01 -5.37 7.14
C TRP A 75 22.06 -5.56 8.24
N ALA A 76 23.13 -6.29 7.94
CA ALA A 76 24.28 -6.46 8.83
C ALA A 76 24.90 -5.13 9.32
N SER A 77 24.73 -4.05 8.55
CA SER A 77 25.14 -2.69 8.91
C SER A 77 24.32 -2.06 10.06
N GLY A 78 23.21 -2.68 10.44
CA GLY A 78 22.22 -2.14 11.37
C GLY A 78 21.19 -1.21 10.72
N ALA A 79 21.29 -0.95 9.41
CA ALA A 79 20.20 -0.30 8.69
C ALA A 79 18.97 -1.22 8.66
N GLU A 80 17.78 -0.64 8.56
CA GLU A 80 16.53 -1.40 8.46
C GLU A 80 15.55 -0.76 7.49
N TYR A 81 14.74 -1.59 6.85
CA TYR A 81 13.60 -1.18 6.05
C TYR A 81 12.34 -1.87 6.57
N ILE A 82 11.33 -1.06 6.85
CA ILE A 82 10.02 -1.50 7.31
C ILE A 82 9.01 -1.03 6.27
N GLY A 83 8.37 -1.94 5.56
CA GLY A 83 7.46 -1.56 4.49
C GLY A 83 6.94 -2.74 3.68
N GLN A 84 6.47 -2.44 2.48
CA GLN A 84 5.95 -3.45 1.57
C GLN A 84 7.09 -4.04 0.74
N TRP A 85 6.94 -5.32 0.44
CA TRP A 85 7.88 -6.10 -0.34
C TRP A 85 7.14 -6.75 -1.49
N GLU A 86 7.75 -6.77 -2.66
CA GLU A 86 7.24 -7.51 -3.81
C GLU A 86 8.40 -8.20 -4.52
N PHE A 87 8.26 -9.51 -4.76
CA PHE A 87 9.31 -10.35 -5.35
C PHE A 87 10.73 -10.23 -4.74
N GLY A 88 10.83 -9.88 -3.46
CA GLY A 88 12.11 -9.70 -2.78
C GLY A 88 12.68 -8.28 -2.82
N GLU A 89 11.98 -7.34 -3.44
CA GLU A 89 12.35 -5.92 -3.56
C GLU A 89 11.43 -5.05 -2.70
N ARG A 90 11.94 -3.91 -2.22
CA ARG A 90 11.12 -2.90 -1.52
C ARG A 90 10.15 -2.25 -2.49
N GLN A 91 8.90 -2.10 -2.05
CA GLN A 91 7.78 -1.63 -2.86
C GLN A 91 6.81 -0.79 -2.00
N GLY A 92 6.03 0.07 -2.64
CA GLY A 92 4.96 0.82 -1.99
C GLY A 92 5.45 1.71 -0.85
N GLU A 93 4.63 1.88 0.18
CA GLU A 93 5.02 2.68 1.35
C GLU A 93 6.02 1.93 2.24
N GLY A 94 7.08 2.63 2.65
CA GLY A 94 8.05 2.09 3.58
C GLY A 94 8.99 3.14 4.18
N VAL A 95 9.64 2.72 5.26
CA VAL A 95 10.56 3.53 6.05
C VAL A 95 11.92 2.84 6.06
N TYR A 96 12.94 3.51 5.52
CA TYR A 96 14.34 3.08 5.60
C TYR A 96 15.06 3.89 6.67
N ARG A 97 15.55 3.21 7.71
CA ARG A 97 16.37 3.81 8.77
C ARG A 97 17.82 3.38 8.61
N PHE A 98 18.74 4.33 8.71
CA PHE A 98 20.17 4.12 8.50
C PHE A 98 20.97 5.17 9.26
N LYS A 99 22.29 4.97 9.35
CA LYS A 99 23.20 5.97 9.90
C LYS A 99 23.88 6.77 8.79
N TYR A 100 23.84 8.10 8.89
CA TYR A 100 24.58 9.01 8.03
C TYR A 100 25.49 9.88 8.90
N ASN A 101 26.80 9.82 8.67
CA ASN A 101 27.82 10.50 9.49
C ASN A 101 27.64 10.24 11.00
N GLY A 102 27.36 8.99 11.37
CA GLY A 102 27.16 8.54 12.74
C GLY A 102 25.81 8.93 13.37
N LYS A 103 24.96 9.68 12.65
CA LYS A 103 23.64 10.11 13.12
C LYS A 103 22.53 9.26 12.51
N ASP A 104 21.50 9.01 13.31
CA ASP A 104 20.31 8.31 12.82
C ASP A 104 19.61 9.17 11.75
N SER A 105 19.23 8.52 10.65
CA SER A 105 18.61 9.11 9.48
C SER A 105 17.46 8.23 9.01
N THR A 106 16.46 8.83 8.36
CA THR A 106 15.25 8.12 7.92
C THR A 106 14.79 8.63 6.56
N LEU A 107 14.44 7.70 5.66
CA LEU A 107 13.71 7.96 4.42
C LEU A 107 12.36 7.26 4.49
N ALA A 108 11.30 8.03 4.75
CA ALA A 108 9.93 7.54 4.75
C ALA A 108 9.24 7.98 3.45
N GLY A 109 8.64 7.04 2.72
CA GLY A 109 8.02 7.36 1.45
C GLY A 109 7.67 6.16 0.58
N ILE A 110 7.53 6.41 -0.71
CA ILE A 110 7.23 5.44 -1.74
C ILE A 110 8.51 4.81 -2.27
N TRP A 111 8.49 3.49 -2.40
CA TRP A 111 9.55 2.65 -2.95
C TRP A 111 9.02 1.93 -4.18
N LYS A 112 9.85 1.82 -5.21
CA LYS A 112 9.53 1.04 -6.40
C LYS A 112 10.75 0.29 -6.88
N GLU A 113 10.69 -1.04 -6.92
CA GLU A 113 11.78 -1.89 -7.40
C GLU A 113 13.10 -1.51 -6.70
N ASP A 114 13.08 -1.49 -5.36
CA ASP A 114 14.18 -1.06 -4.48
C ASP A 114 14.63 0.40 -4.55
N ARG A 115 14.03 1.22 -5.41
CA ARG A 115 14.33 2.64 -5.54
C ARG A 115 13.44 3.49 -4.66
N TYR A 116 14.03 4.40 -3.87
CA TYR A 116 13.27 5.45 -3.20
C TYR A 116 12.73 6.43 -4.24
N VAL A 117 11.41 6.52 -4.36
CA VAL A 117 10.72 7.41 -5.32
C VAL A 117 10.57 8.82 -4.73
N GLY A 118 10.24 8.91 -3.44
CA GLY A 118 9.96 10.18 -2.77
C GLY A 118 9.03 9.99 -1.57
N PRO A 119 8.66 11.07 -0.87
CA PRO A 119 7.73 11.01 0.26
C PRO A 119 6.36 10.46 -0.15
N VAL A 120 5.56 10.02 0.82
CA VAL A 120 4.16 9.64 0.57
C VAL A 120 3.39 10.90 0.14
N PRO A 121 2.67 10.88 -1.00
CA PRO A 121 1.85 11.99 -1.45
C PRO A 121 0.90 12.50 -0.37
N ALA A 122 0.92 13.81 -0.09
CA ALA A 122 -0.02 14.42 0.84
C ALA A 122 -1.46 14.22 0.36
N THR A 123 -2.30 13.65 1.22
CA THR A 123 -3.73 13.47 0.91
C THR A 123 -4.43 14.83 0.88
N PRO A 124 -5.15 15.18 -0.19
CA PRO A 124 -5.93 16.41 -0.23
C PRO A 124 -7.00 16.44 0.88
N ILE A 125 -7.27 17.61 1.43
CA ILE A 125 -8.29 17.81 2.47
C ILE A 125 -9.59 18.26 1.82
N ILE A 126 -10.71 17.61 2.16
CA ILE A 126 -12.05 18.04 1.76
C ILE A 126 -12.64 18.89 2.88
N MET A 127 -12.85 20.17 2.62
CA MET A 127 -13.34 21.16 3.59
C MET A 127 -14.88 21.24 3.59
N HIS A 128 -15.50 21.18 2.42
CA HIS A 128 -16.96 21.22 2.29
C HIS A 128 -17.46 20.41 1.09
N SER A 129 -18.57 19.70 1.25
CA SER A 129 -19.27 19.01 0.17
C SER A 129 -20.78 19.07 0.40
N ARG A 130 -21.54 19.47 -0.63
CA ARG A 130 -23.00 19.56 -0.63
C ARG A 130 -23.55 19.12 -1.98
N ASN A 131 -24.59 18.28 -1.97
CA ASN A 131 -25.24 17.74 -3.17
C ASN A 131 -24.26 17.06 -4.16
N VAL A 132 -23.18 16.49 -3.62
CA VAL A 132 -22.27 15.57 -4.29
C VAL A 132 -22.40 14.22 -3.60
N GLN A 133 -22.87 13.19 -4.32
CA GLN A 133 -23.14 11.88 -3.70
C GLN A 133 -21.85 11.11 -3.43
N THR A 134 -20.91 11.16 -4.36
CA THR A 134 -19.64 10.45 -4.26
C THR A 134 -18.56 11.23 -4.98
N TYR A 135 -17.31 11.09 -4.55
CA TYR A 135 -16.18 11.72 -5.23
C TYR A 135 -14.95 10.81 -5.21
N SER A 136 -14.02 11.06 -6.13
CA SER A 136 -12.67 10.51 -6.08
C SER A 136 -11.67 11.61 -6.40
N LEU A 137 -10.65 11.80 -5.56
CA LEU A 137 -9.57 12.74 -5.79
C LEU A 137 -8.24 11.99 -5.74
N LEU A 138 -7.64 11.76 -6.90
CA LEU A 138 -6.49 10.87 -7.05
C LEU A 138 -5.35 11.56 -7.80
N ARG A 139 -4.13 11.46 -7.27
CA ARG A 139 -2.90 11.83 -7.96
C ARG A 139 -2.57 10.77 -9.01
N GLN A 140 -2.46 11.18 -10.27
CA GLN A 140 -2.17 10.29 -11.40
C GLN A 140 -0.68 10.21 -11.69
N SER A 141 0.03 11.34 -11.61
CA SER A 141 1.47 11.42 -11.84
C SER A 141 2.04 12.72 -11.26
N ASP A 142 3.34 12.92 -11.41
CA ASP A 142 3.97 14.22 -11.17
C ASP A 142 3.50 15.24 -12.21
N GLY A 143 3.46 16.52 -11.83
CA GLY A 143 3.00 17.64 -12.66
C GLY A 143 2.29 18.72 -11.85
N ASN A 144 1.65 19.68 -12.51
CA ASN A 144 0.92 20.81 -11.89
C ASN A 144 -0.44 21.02 -12.57
N LYS A 145 -1.23 19.95 -12.67
CA LYS A 145 -2.51 19.92 -13.39
C LYS A 145 -3.60 19.38 -12.50
N LEU A 146 -4.80 19.95 -12.57
CA LEU A 146 -6.00 19.38 -11.95
C LEU A 146 -7.08 19.24 -13.01
N THR A 147 -7.62 18.03 -13.16
CA THR A 147 -8.78 17.77 -14.01
C THR A 147 -9.97 17.44 -13.12
N ILE A 148 -11.06 18.19 -13.27
CA ILE A 148 -12.31 17.97 -12.55
C ILE A 148 -13.33 17.45 -13.56
N GLU A 149 -13.90 16.29 -13.31
CA GLU A 149 -14.89 15.64 -14.17
C GLU A 149 -16.20 15.50 -13.42
N PHE A 150 -17.30 15.83 -14.09
CA PHE A 150 -18.64 15.69 -13.53
C PHE A 150 -19.31 14.44 -14.09
N PHE A 151 -19.89 13.62 -13.21
CA PHE A 151 -20.53 12.37 -13.54
C PHE A 151 -21.94 12.29 -12.96
N MET A 152 -22.83 11.64 -13.70
CA MET A 152 -24.18 11.30 -13.26
C MET A 152 -24.60 10.00 -13.92
N ASN A 153 -25.23 9.10 -13.15
CA ASN A 153 -25.71 7.80 -13.65
C ASN A 153 -24.65 6.98 -14.41
N GLY A 154 -23.38 7.07 -14.00
CA GLY A 154 -22.27 6.30 -14.58
C GLY A 154 -21.66 6.89 -15.86
N ALA A 155 -22.11 8.06 -16.32
CA ALA A 155 -21.58 8.74 -17.50
C ALA A 155 -21.23 10.21 -17.20
N ASN A 156 -20.50 10.85 -18.12
CA ASN A 156 -20.17 12.28 -18.02
C ASN A 156 -21.46 13.11 -17.97
N ASN A 157 -21.53 14.02 -17.00
CA ASN A 157 -22.66 14.92 -16.82
C ASN A 157 -22.44 16.21 -17.60
N THR A 158 -23.05 16.31 -18.78
CA THR A 158 -23.02 17.52 -19.63
C THR A 158 -24.13 18.52 -19.29
N LEU A 159 -25.01 18.20 -18.33
CA LEU A 159 -26.16 19.01 -17.94
C LEU A 159 -25.86 19.97 -16.78
N ILE A 160 -24.58 20.13 -16.43
CA ILE A 160 -24.18 21.06 -15.38
C ILE A 160 -24.32 22.51 -15.86
N GLU A 161 -24.76 23.39 -14.97
CA GLU A 161 -24.99 24.80 -15.26
C GLU A 161 -24.37 25.67 -14.17
N LYS A 162 -24.19 26.97 -14.45
CA LYS A 162 -23.73 27.98 -13.49
C LYS A 162 -22.46 27.58 -12.72
N VAL A 163 -21.52 26.95 -13.42
CA VAL A 163 -20.22 26.60 -12.84
C VAL A 163 -19.49 27.89 -12.44
N SER A 164 -19.16 27.99 -11.16
CA SER A 164 -18.33 29.05 -10.58
C SER A 164 -17.24 28.41 -9.75
N ILE A 165 -16.04 28.98 -9.84
CA ILE A 165 -14.85 28.45 -9.21
C ILE A 165 -14.13 29.59 -8.51
N ILE A 166 -13.85 29.38 -7.23
CA ILE A 166 -12.90 30.19 -6.49
C ILE A 166 -11.65 29.32 -6.34
N SER A 167 -10.55 29.75 -6.96
CA SER A 167 -9.25 29.13 -6.80
C SER A 167 -8.25 30.17 -6.32
N SER A 168 -7.28 29.74 -5.51
CA SER A 168 -6.20 30.63 -5.08
C SER A 168 -5.23 31.00 -6.20
N ASN A 169 -5.12 30.20 -7.27
CA ASN A 169 -4.22 30.44 -8.40
C ASN A 169 -4.54 29.55 -9.64
N GLY A 170 -3.73 29.69 -10.69
CA GLY A 170 -3.82 28.87 -11.90
C GLY A 170 -4.82 29.41 -12.94
N SER A 171 -4.77 28.83 -14.14
CA SER A 171 -5.71 29.13 -15.23
C SER A 171 -6.48 27.87 -15.59
N TYR A 172 -7.73 28.01 -16.04
CA TYR A 172 -8.55 26.86 -16.40
C TYR A 172 -9.30 27.02 -17.72
N GLN A 173 -9.56 25.87 -18.35
CA GLN A 173 -10.47 25.74 -19.48
C GLN A 173 -11.69 24.92 -19.05
N ASN A 174 -12.87 25.34 -19.52
CA ASN A 174 -14.13 24.63 -19.31
C ASN A 174 -14.59 23.98 -20.62
N TYR A 175 -14.82 22.67 -20.58
CA TYR A 175 -15.27 21.86 -21.72
C TYR A 175 -16.73 21.40 -21.58
N GLY A 176 -17.46 21.93 -20.60
CA GLY A 176 -18.84 21.55 -20.28
C GLY A 176 -18.92 20.37 -19.32
N ASP A 177 -18.30 19.23 -19.66
CA ASP A 177 -18.30 18.02 -18.83
C ASP A 177 -17.11 17.92 -17.85
N ARG A 178 -16.09 18.74 -18.09
CA ARG A 178 -14.86 18.78 -17.28
C ARG A 178 -14.22 20.16 -17.27
N LEU A 179 -13.42 20.38 -16.24
CA LEU A 179 -12.60 21.57 -16.05
C LEU A 179 -11.14 21.13 -15.97
N VAL A 180 -10.26 21.84 -16.69
CA VAL A 180 -8.82 21.54 -16.71
C VAL A 180 -8.06 22.75 -16.23
N PHE A 181 -7.38 22.62 -15.10
CA PHE A 181 -6.51 23.63 -14.50
C PHE A 181 -5.06 23.33 -14.83
N ASN A 182 -4.32 24.38 -15.22
CA ASN A 182 -2.89 24.34 -15.50
C ASN A 182 -2.15 25.40 -14.70
N TYR A 183 -0.84 25.18 -14.50
CA TYR A 183 0.07 26.11 -13.81
C TYR A 183 -0.35 26.38 -12.36
N ILE A 184 -0.81 25.33 -11.67
CA ILE A 184 -1.22 25.41 -10.27
C ILE A 184 0.03 25.51 -9.38
N MET A 185 0.01 26.43 -8.44
CA MET A 185 1.01 26.56 -7.37
C MET A 185 0.44 25.99 -6.08
N TYR A 186 1.26 25.28 -5.31
CA TYR A 186 0.83 24.54 -4.12
C TYR A 186 1.43 25.16 -2.83
N PRO A 187 0.70 25.14 -1.69
CA PRO A 187 -0.66 24.61 -1.53
C PRO A 187 -1.71 25.47 -2.26
N CYS A 188 -2.79 24.82 -2.71
CA CYS A 188 -3.90 25.51 -3.38
C CYS A 188 -5.26 25.04 -2.86
N THR A 189 -6.17 25.99 -2.77
CA THR A 189 -7.56 25.76 -2.37
C THR A 189 -8.47 25.96 -3.57
N PHE A 190 -9.41 25.04 -3.74
CA PHE A 190 -10.46 25.12 -4.75
C PHE A 190 -11.82 25.05 -4.07
N LYS A 191 -12.72 25.93 -4.49
CA LYS A 191 -14.15 25.84 -4.21
C LYS A 191 -14.91 25.89 -5.52
N ILE A 192 -15.64 24.82 -5.79
CA ILE A 192 -16.43 24.64 -7.00
C ILE A 192 -17.89 24.69 -6.59
N THR A 193 -18.65 25.56 -7.26
CA THR A 193 -20.11 25.62 -7.13
C THR A 193 -20.73 25.43 -8.49
N TYR A 194 -21.76 24.61 -8.60
CA TYR A 194 -22.42 24.32 -9.88
C TYR A 194 -23.86 23.84 -9.64
N VAL A 195 -24.71 23.98 -10.65
CA VAL A 195 -26.06 23.43 -10.65
C VAL A 195 -26.06 22.11 -11.41
N THR A 196 -26.69 21.09 -10.83
CA THR A 196 -26.78 19.75 -11.41
C THR A 196 -28.21 19.22 -11.28
N PRO A 197 -28.73 18.47 -12.26
CA PRO A 197 -29.93 17.69 -12.05
C PRO A 197 -29.68 16.60 -11.00
N ASN A 198 -30.74 16.18 -10.31
CA ASN A 198 -30.72 14.95 -9.51
C ASN A 198 -30.72 13.71 -10.43
N LYS A 199 -30.42 12.52 -9.88
CA LYS A 199 -30.37 11.26 -10.65
C LYS A 199 -31.61 10.95 -11.49
N MET A 200 -32.78 11.39 -11.01
CA MET A 200 -34.07 11.17 -11.68
C MET A 200 -34.43 12.25 -12.71
N LEU A 201 -33.58 13.27 -12.89
CA LEU A 201 -33.81 14.42 -13.78
C LEU A 201 -35.08 15.22 -13.47
N THR A 202 -35.56 15.17 -12.22
CA THR A 202 -36.82 15.83 -11.79
C THR A 202 -36.60 17.18 -11.12
N ALA A 203 -35.40 17.46 -10.64
CA ALA A 203 -35.07 18.72 -9.97
C ALA A 203 -33.60 19.09 -10.22
N LYS A 204 -33.30 20.39 -10.15
CA LYS A 204 -31.95 20.94 -10.16
C LYS A 204 -31.52 21.30 -8.74
N LEU A 205 -30.27 21.03 -8.41
CA LEU A 205 -29.68 21.21 -7.08
C LEU A 205 -28.41 22.05 -7.21
N ASP A 206 -28.21 22.96 -6.24
CA ASP A 206 -26.93 23.66 -6.08
C ASP A 206 -25.93 22.74 -5.37
N ALA A 207 -24.86 22.39 -6.06
CA ALA A 207 -23.76 21.59 -5.53
C ALA A 207 -22.56 22.47 -5.20
N VAL A 208 -21.87 22.10 -4.12
CA VAL A 208 -20.64 22.76 -3.65
C VAL A 208 -19.61 21.71 -3.29
N PHE A 209 -18.37 21.91 -3.72
CA PHE A 209 -17.24 21.07 -3.36
C PHE A 209 -16.00 21.92 -3.12
N GLU A 210 -15.44 21.86 -1.92
CA GLU A 210 -14.33 22.69 -1.45
C GLU A 210 -13.23 21.82 -0.87
N PHE A 211 -12.00 21.98 -1.36
CA PHE A 211 -10.87 21.13 -1.02
C PHE A 211 -9.52 21.85 -1.17
N GLU A 212 -8.49 21.29 -0.55
CA GLU A 212 -7.11 21.79 -0.57
C GLU A 212 -6.15 20.70 -1.03
N ILE A 213 -5.21 21.05 -1.91
CA ILE A 213 -4.10 20.18 -2.33
C ILE A 213 -2.79 20.84 -1.90
N PHE A 214 -1.90 20.05 -1.28
CA PHE A 214 -0.66 20.56 -0.66
C PHE A 214 0.57 20.41 -1.54
N GLU A 215 0.54 19.53 -2.54
CA GLU A 215 1.70 19.18 -3.32
C GLU A 215 1.45 19.11 -4.84
N PRO A 216 2.49 19.35 -5.64
CA PRO A 216 2.48 19.11 -7.07
C PRO A 216 1.98 17.71 -7.45
N GLY A 217 1.03 17.67 -8.38
CA GLY A 217 0.67 16.46 -9.10
C GLY A 217 -0.24 16.75 -10.29
N ASN A 218 -0.38 15.74 -11.14
CA ASN A 218 -1.52 15.66 -12.06
C ASN A 218 -2.67 14.99 -11.32
N TRP A 219 -3.60 15.78 -10.80
CA TRP A 219 -4.72 15.33 -9.99
C TRP A 219 -5.99 15.16 -10.85
N ASN A 220 -6.77 14.14 -10.56
CA ASN A 220 -8.09 13.92 -11.14
C ASN A 220 -9.15 13.89 -10.03
N LEU A 221 -10.05 14.86 -10.05
CA LEU A 221 -11.25 14.92 -9.22
C LEU A 221 -12.44 14.45 -10.05
N ARG A 222 -13.17 13.44 -9.57
CA ARG A 222 -14.49 13.09 -10.11
C ARG A 222 -15.55 13.45 -9.09
N LEU A 223 -16.56 14.20 -9.51
CA LEU A 223 -17.74 14.53 -8.73
C LEU A 223 -18.92 13.76 -9.31
N ILE A 224 -19.53 12.90 -8.50
CA ILE A 224 -20.57 11.96 -8.93
C ILE A 224 -21.87 12.32 -8.22
N ASN A 225 -22.91 12.58 -9.01
CA ASN A 225 -24.24 12.96 -8.52
C ASN A 225 -25.31 11.92 -8.85
#